data_AF-A0A347ZPV1-F1
#
_entry.id   AF-A0A347ZPV1-F1
#
_cell.length_a   1.000
_cell.length_b   1.000
_cell.length_c   1.000
_cell.angle_alpha   90.00
_cell.angle_beta   90.00
_cell.angle_gamma   90.00
#
_symmetry.space_group_name_H-M   'P 1'
#
loop_
_entity.id
_entity.type
_entity.pdbx_description
1 polymer ?
#
loop_
_entity_poly.entity_id
_entity_poly.type
_entity_poly.pdbx_seq_one_letter_code
_entity_poly.pdbx_strand_id
1 'polypeptide(L)'
;MASGNIDLASLFKQVSKAVAQNQDSLNEADTYNHDHGDHMVEIFEVITQAMKDKKSADPADQLEYAAKLLREKSSSGSATIYADGLKNAAKQVTGKDLDAGSVISILQSVLGASTETKSTGAASSDMLGSLLGQLTGSSSGESGDGLDMGDLLSAGMNYMSAKQSGKSDLEAITGAILSSSQVASGSTARSQSSEIVASTLLNALSGMLNK
;
A
#
# COMPACT_ATOMS: atom_id res chain seq x y z
N MET A 1 -6.28 4.56 26.17
CA MET A 1 -6.14 5.33 24.93
C MET A 1 -7.07 4.67 23.92
N ALA A 2 -8.07 5.38 23.41
CA ALA A 2 -8.93 4.84 22.36
C ALA A 2 -8.09 4.75 21.08
N SER A 3 -7.65 3.56 20.70
CA SER A 3 -7.09 3.33 19.37
C SER A 3 -8.18 3.67 18.37
N GLY A 4 -8.02 4.76 17.60
CA GLY A 4 -8.94 5.09 16.52
C GLY A 4 -9.09 3.88 15.60
N ASN A 5 -10.30 3.32 15.52
CA ASN A 5 -10.54 2.11 14.73
C ASN A 5 -10.32 2.47 13.25
N ILE A 6 -9.26 1.94 12.65
CA ILE A 6 -8.92 2.21 11.25
C ILE A 6 -10.03 1.62 10.38
N ASP A 7 -10.50 2.40 9.40
CA ASP A 7 -11.59 1.99 8.51
C ASP A 7 -11.13 2.08 7.05
N LEU A 8 -11.01 0.93 6.38
CA LEU A 8 -10.58 0.85 4.97
C LEU A 8 -11.50 1.67 4.05
N ALA A 9 -12.81 1.66 4.31
CA ALA A 9 -13.76 2.44 3.52
C ALA A 9 -13.46 3.94 3.62
N SER A 10 -13.08 4.42 4.81
CA SER A 10 -12.69 5.81 5.02
C SER A 10 -11.33 6.15 4.39
N LEU A 11 -10.34 5.25 4.48
CA LEU A 11 -9.04 5.44 3.82
C LEU A 11 -9.17 5.52 2.29
N PHE A 12 -9.79 4.53 1.67
CA PHE A 12 -9.95 4.48 0.22
C PHE A 12 -10.87 5.60 -0.32
N LYS A 13 -11.84 6.06 0.49
CA LYS A 13 -12.62 7.26 0.14
C LYS A 13 -11.75 8.52 0.01
N GLN A 14 -10.74 8.69 0.87
CA GLN A 14 -9.83 9.83 0.73
C GLN A 14 -8.99 9.73 -0.53
N VAL A 15 -8.50 8.53 -0.84
CA VAL A 15 -7.76 8.26 -2.09
C VAL A 15 -8.64 8.53 -3.31
N SER A 16 -9.86 7.99 -3.35
CA SER A 16 -10.84 8.24 -4.42
C SER A 16 -11.08 9.74 -4.65
N LYS A 17 -11.21 10.52 -3.58
CA LYS A 17 -11.33 11.98 -3.69
C LYS A 17 -10.08 12.62 -4.27
N ALA A 18 -8.90 12.22 -3.81
CA ALA A 18 -7.64 12.79 -4.28
C ALA A 18 -7.38 12.49 -5.76
N VAL A 19 -7.63 11.26 -6.22
CA VAL A 19 -7.48 10.93 -7.65
C VAL A 19 -8.49 11.69 -8.52
N ALA A 20 -9.74 11.84 -8.07
CA ALA A 20 -10.73 12.65 -8.78
C ALA A 20 -10.34 14.13 -8.89
N GLN A 21 -9.72 14.69 -7.84
CA GLN A 21 -9.21 16.05 -7.85
C GLN A 21 -8.00 16.25 -8.78
N ASN A 22 -7.29 15.18 -9.13
CA ASN A 22 -6.10 15.20 -9.98
C ASN A 22 -6.34 14.54 -11.34
N GLN A 23 -7.59 14.20 -11.68
CA GLN A 23 -7.96 13.45 -12.88
C GLN A 23 -7.39 14.10 -14.14
N ASP A 24 -7.65 15.40 -14.35
CA ASP A 24 -7.19 16.12 -15.54
C ASP A 24 -5.65 16.14 -15.66
N SER A 25 -4.95 16.36 -14.55
CA SER A 25 -3.48 16.35 -14.52
C SER A 25 -2.92 14.96 -14.84
N LEU A 26 -3.59 13.90 -14.40
CA LEU A 26 -3.20 12.52 -14.69
C LEU A 26 -3.47 12.16 -16.15
N ASN A 27 -4.56 12.66 -16.75
CA ASN A 27 -4.83 12.54 -18.18
C ASN A 27 -3.81 13.32 -19.01
N GLU A 28 -3.39 14.51 -18.57
CA GLU A 28 -2.34 15.29 -19.23
C GLU A 28 -0.97 14.58 -19.19
N ALA A 29 -0.63 13.98 -18.04
CA ALA A 29 0.61 13.22 -17.88
C ALA A 29 0.65 11.90 -18.68
N ASP A 30 -0.51 11.41 -19.11
CA ASP A 30 -0.64 10.23 -19.95
C ASP A 30 -0.58 10.60 -21.43
N THR A 31 0.63 10.70 -21.95
CA THR A 31 0.88 11.16 -23.33
C THR A 31 0.50 10.14 -24.41
N TYR A 32 -0.02 8.96 -24.05
CA TYR A 32 -0.37 7.93 -25.01
C TYR A 32 -1.83 8.05 -25.47
N ASN A 33 -2.77 7.98 -24.53
CA ASN A 33 -4.21 7.98 -24.80
C ASN A 33 -5.00 8.95 -23.91
N HIS A 34 -4.34 9.66 -22.99
CA HIS A 34 -4.91 10.72 -22.18
C HIS A 34 -6.13 10.31 -21.34
N ASP A 35 -6.17 9.06 -20.87
CA ASP A 35 -7.30 8.52 -20.11
C ASP A 35 -6.89 7.89 -18.77
N HIS A 36 -5.59 7.93 -18.42
CA HIS A 36 -5.10 7.34 -17.17
C HIS A 36 -5.83 7.89 -15.94
N GLY A 37 -6.06 9.20 -15.86
CA GLY A 37 -6.85 9.83 -14.80
C GLY A 37 -8.27 9.29 -14.71
N ASP A 38 -8.94 9.07 -15.85
CA ASP A 38 -10.28 8.48 -15.90
C ASP A 38 -10.28 7.06 -15.32
N HIS A 39 -9.29 6.24 -15.72
CA HIS A 39 -9.11 4.90 -15.17
C HIS A 39 -8.84 4.95 -13.66
N MET A 40 -8.02 5.89 -13.18
CA MET A 40 -7.72 6.03 -11.75
C MET A 40 -8.98 6.38 -10.93
N VAL A 41 -9.84 7.26 -11.45
CA VAL A 41 -11.12 7.59 -10.81
C VAL A 41 -12.03 6.36 -10.75
N GLU A 42 -12.23 5.67 -11.88
CA GLU A 42 -13.03 4.44 -11.94
C GLU A 42 -12.54 3.40 -10.93
N ILE A 43 -11.23 3.13 -10.92
CA ILE A 43 -10.59 2.14 -10.05
C ILE A 43 -10.92 2.44 -8.57
N PHE A 44 -10.66 3.67 -8.11
CA PHE A 44 -10.81 3.99 -6.69
C PHE A 44 -12.25 4.22 -6.28
N GLU A 45 -13.16 4.58 -7.19
CA GLU A 45 -14.59 4.54 -6.94
C GLU A 45 -15.08 3.11 -6.70
N VAL A 46 -14.68 2.15 -7.57
CA VAL A 46 -15.04 0.74 -7.43
C VAL A 46 -14.47 0.14 -6.15
N ILE A 47 -13.21 0.42 -5.82
CA ILE A 47 -12.60 -0.04 -4.56
C ILE A 47 -13.35 0.55 -3.37
N THR A 48 -13.63 1.85 -3.38
CA THR A 48 -14.37 2.51 -2.29
C THR A 48 -15.76 1.90 -2.12
N GLN A 49 -16.44 1.57 -3.22
CA GLN A 49 -17.74 0.91 -3.19
C GLN A 49 -17.63 -0.49 -2.56
N ALA A 50 -16.65 -1.29 -2.97
CA ALA A 50 -16.42 -2.61 -2.40
C ALA A 50 -16.17 -2.58 -0.89
N MET A 51 -15.35 -1.62 -0.41
CA MET A 51 -15.08 -1.44 1.02
C MET A 51 -16.36 -1.06 1.80
N LYS A 52 -17.24 -0.25 1.21
CA LYS A 52 -18.54 0.08 1.81
C LYS A 52 -19.46 -1.13 1.88
N ASP A 53 -19.54 -1.89 0.80
CA ASP A 53 -20.41 -3.07 0.71
C ASP A 53 -19.97 -4.19 1.66
N LYS A 54 -18.67 -4.25 1.98
CA LYS A 54 -18.06 -5.23 2.90
C LYS A 54 -17.60 -4.62 4.22
N LYS A 55 -18.12 -3.45 4.62
CA LYS A 55 -17.63 -2.70 5.79
C LYS A 55 -17.54 -3.51 7.09
N SER A 56 -18.43 -4.50 7.29
CA SER A 56 -18.45 -5.34 8.49
C SER A 56 -17.71 -6.68 8.34
N ALA A 57 -17.12 -6.95 7.18
CA ALA A 57 -16.31 -8.13 6.95
C ALA A 57 -14.86 -7.90 7.39
N ASP A 58 -14.09 -8.97 7.50
CA ASP A 58 -12.67 -8.88 7.83
C ASP A 58 -11.90 -8.10 6.75
N PRO A 59 -10.80 -7.41 7.09
CA PRO A 59 -10.03 -6.62 6.13
C PRO A 59 -9.61 -7.39 4.87
N ALA A 60 -9.25 -8.67 5.03
CA ALA A 60 -8.90 -9.55 3.92
C ALA A 60 -10.09 -9.76 2.96
N ASP A 61 -11.29 -10.01 3.49
CA ASP A 61 -12.51 -10.21 2.70
C ASP A 61 -12.91 -8.92 1.97
N GLN A 62 -12.72 -7.76 2.60
CA GLN A 62 -12.95 -6.46 1.95
C GLN A 62 -12.05 -6.28 0.73
N LEU A 63 -10.75 -6.57 0.88
CA LEU A 63 -9.76 -6.45 -0.19
C LEU A 63 -9.97 -7.49 -1.31
N GLU A 64 -10.28 -8.73 -0.96
CA GLU A 64 -10.57 -9.78 -1.94
C GLU A 64 -11.83 -9.45 -2.76
N TYR A 65 -12.88 -8.97 -2.08
CA TYR A 65 -14.09 -8.52 -2.78
C TYR A 65 -13.82 -7.32 -3.68
N ALA A 66 -13.01 -6.36 -3.24
CA ALA A 66 -12.61 -5.21 -4.06
C ALA A 66 -11.82 -5.64 -5.30
N ALA A 67 -10.88 -6.58 -5.17
CA ALA A 67 -10.15 -7.13 -6.30
C ALA A 67 -11.10 -7.78 -7.31
N LYS A 68 -12.05 -8.59 -6.84
CA LYS A 68 -13.04 -9.25 -7.69
C LYS A 68 -13.95 -8.24 -8.40
N LEU A 69 -14.52 -7.29 -7.65
CA LEU A 69 -15.42 -6.28 -8.20
C LEU A 69 -14.70 -5.41 -9.23
N LEU A 70 -13.45 -5.04 -8.98
CA LEU A 70 -12.65 -4.25 -9.93
C LEU A 70 -12.41 -5.00 -11.24
N ARG A 71 -12.08 -6.30 -11.18
CA ARG A 71 -11.93 -7.15 -12.38
C ARG A 71 -13.24 -7.31 -13.16
N GLU A 72 -14.38 -7.31 -12.47
CA GLU A 72 -15.69 -7.41 -13.10
C GLU A 72 -16.11 -6.09 -13.78
N LYS A 73 -15.68 -4.95 -13.24
CA LYS A 73 -16.10 -3.62 -13.68
C LYS A 73 -15.19 -3.00 -14.74
N SER A 74 -13.89 -3.25 -14.67
CA SER A 74 -12.91 -2.60 -15.55
C SER A 74 -11.93 -3.62 -16.14
N SER A 75 -11.62 -3.44 -17.43
CA SER A 75 -10.66 -4.22 -18.18
C SER A 75 -9.35 -3.45 -18.46
N SER A 76 -9.19 -2.25 -17.90
CA SER A 76 -8.00 -1.44 -18.12
C SER A 76 -6.73 -2.10 -17.57
N GLY A 77 -5.58 -1.74 -18.15
CA GLY A 77 -4.28 -2.23 -17.68
C GLY A 77 -3.99 -1.81 -16.23
N SER A 78 -4.37 -0.58 -15.86
CA SER A 78 -4.26 -0.10 -14.47
C SER A 78 -5.19 -0.89 -13.55
N ALA A 79 -6.46 -1.11 -13.91
CA ALA A 79 -7.40 -1.88 -13.09
C ALA A 79 -6.91 -3.32 -12.84
N THR A 80 -6.27 -3.93 -13.84
CA THR A 80 -5.62 -5.23 -13.70
C THR A 80 -4.58 -5.23 -12.59
N ILE A 81 -3.65 -4.27 -12.62
CA ILE A 81 -2.55 -4.21 -11.65
C ILE A 81 -3.09 -3.92 -10.24
N TYR A 82 -4.02 -2.97 -10.10
CA TYR A 82 -4.62 -2.64 -8.80
C TYR A 82 -5.42 -3.82 -8.23
N ALA A 83 -6.16 -4.56 -9.07
CA ALA A 83 -6.88 -5.76 -8.62
C ALA A 83 -5.93 -6.86 -8.13
N ASP A 84 -4.80 -7.09 -8.82
CA ASP A 84 -3.80 -8.07 -8.37
C ASP A 84 -3.15 -7.63 -7.06
N GLY A 85 -2.85 -6.33 -6.92
CA GLY A 85 -2.35 -5.74 -5.69
C GLY A 85 -3.30 -5.90 -4.51
N LEU A 86 -4.60 -5.66 -4.72
CA LEU A 86 -5.65 -5.89 -3.71
C LEU A 86 -5.76 -7.37 -3.31
N LYS A 87 -5.72 -8.27 -4.30
CA LYS A 87 -5.73 -9.72 -4.05
C LYS A 87 -4.51 -10.18 -3.25
N ASN A 88 -3.34 -9.60 -3.52
CA ASN A 88 -2.12 -9.89 -2.76
C ASN A 88 -2.18 -9.30 -1.35
N ALA A 89 -2.71 -8.08 -1.20
CA ALA A 89 -2.94 -7.44 0.09
C ALA A 89 -3.87 -8.29 0.96
N ALA A 90 -4.97 -8.81 0.41
CA ALA A 90 -5.92 -9.66 1.11
C ALA A 90 -5.23 -10.88 1.76
N LYS A 91 -4.35 -11.56 1.02
CA LYS A 91 -3.56 -12.69 1.53
C LYS A 91 -2.62 -12.28 2.67
N GLN A 92 -1.99 -11.11 2.57
CA GLN A 92 -1.04 -10.64 3.58
C GLN A 92 -1.69 -10.20 4.88
N VAL A 93 -2.96 -9.78 4.85
CA VAL A 93 -3.71 -9.31 6.02
C VAL A 93 -4.75 -10.32 6.52
N THR A 94 -4.78 -11.52 5.94
CA THR A 94 -5.65 -12.61 6.41
C THR A 94 -5.32 -12.95 7.87
N GLY A 95 -6.33 -12.91 8.74
CA GLY A 95 -6.18 -13.19 10.17
C GLY A 95 -5.40 -12.13 10.96
N LYS A 96 -5.14 -10.95 10.38
CA LYS A 96 -4.50 -9.82 11.05
C LYS A 96 -5.51 -8.73 11.39
N ASP A 97 -5.30 -8.08 12.53
CA ASP A 97 -6.01 -6.85 12.87
C ASP A 97 -5.57 -5.71 11.95
N LEU A 98 -6.48 -4.77 11.71
CA LEU A 98 -6.18 -3.58 10.91
C LEU A 98 -5.47 -2.52 11.77
N ASP A 99 -4.15 -2.50 11.70
CA ASP A 99 -3.27 -1.50 12.30
C ASP A 99 -2.50 -0.69 11.26
N ALA A 100 -1.67 0.25 11.71
CA ALA A 100 -0.86 1.09 10.82
C ALA A 100 0.09 0.26 9.93
N GLY A 101 0.68 -0.82 10.50
CA GLY A 101 1.57 -1.72 9.75
C GLY A 101 0.82 -2.44 8.62
N SER A 102 -0.36 -2.96 8.92
CA SER A 102 -1.21 -3.65 7.95
C SER A 102 -1.67 -2.71 6.82
N VAL A 103 -1.99 -1.45 7.13
CA VAL A 103 -2.31 -0.43 6.12
C VAL A 103 -1.12 -0.13 5.20
N ILE A 104 0.11 -0.08 5.74
CA ILE A 104 1.32 0.07 4.94
C ILE A 104 1.54 -1.15 4.04
N SER A 105 1.34 -2.38 4.54
CA SER A 105 1.42 -3.60 3.73
C SER A 105 0.38 -3.64 2.60
N ILE A 106 -0.83 -3.16 2.87
CA ILE A 106 -1.87 -3.00 1.85
C ILE A 106 -1.41 -2.00 0.79
N LEU A 107 -0.92 -0.83 1.18
CA LEU A 107 -0.45 0.21 0.25
C LEU A 107 0.68 -0.33 -0.66
N GLN A 108 1.67 -1.00 -0.07
CA GLN A 108 2.77 -1.61 -0.80
C GLN A 108 2.25 -2.62 -1.83
N SER A 109 1.36 -3.52 -1.41
CA SER A 109 0.77 -4.53 -2.29
C SER A 109 -0.03 -3.93 -3.42
N VAL A 110 -0.88 -2.93 -3.13
CA VAL A 110 -1.76 -2.26 -4.11
C VAL A 110 -0.94 -1.49 -5.16
N LEU A 111 0.16 -0.86 -4.76
CA LEU A 111 1.06 -0.17 -5.69
C LEU A 111 2.07 -1.10 -6.38
N GLY A 112 1.94 -2.41 -6.20
CA GLY A 112 2.89 -3.37 -6.74
C GLY A 112 4.32 -3.11 -6.28
N ALA A 113 4.49 -2.51 -5.10
CA ALA A 113 5.78 -2.37 -4.47
C ALA A 113 6.19 -3.75 -3.95
N SER A 114 7.17 -4.37 -4.61
CA SER A 114 7.79 -5.57 -4.08
C SER A 114 8.65 -5.18 -2.89
N THR A 115 8.41 -5.80 -1.73
CA THR A 115 9.55 -6.20 -0.90
C THR A 115 10.25 -7.27 -1.73
N GLU A 116 11.25 -6.93 -2.51
CA GLU A 116 12.03 -7.91 -3.26
C GLU A 116 12.57 -8.97 -2.28
N THR A 117 11.88 -10.11 -2.21
CA THR A 117 12.52 -11.40 -2.39
C THR A 117 11.71 -12.13 -3.45
N LYS A 118 12.32 -12.33 -4.62
CA LYS A 118 11.83 -13.23 -5.66
C LYS A 118 11.36 -14.55 -5.04
N SER A 119 10.07 -14.82 -5.16
CA SER A 119 9.43 -16.13 -5.22
C SER A 119 10.25 -17.35 -4.78
N THR A 120 10.10 -17.76 -3.50
CA THR A 120 9.87 -19.16 -3.09
C THR A 120 9.28 -19.19 -1.67
N GLY A 121 8.06 -19.69 -1.51
CA GLY A 121 7.55 -20.21 -0.23
C GLY A 121 7.20 -19.19 0.85
N ALA A 122 6.37 -19.61 1.79
CA ALA A 122 5.81 -18.82 2.86
C ALA A 122 6.89 -18.22 3.78
N ALA A 123 7.09 -16.89 3.76
CA ALA A 123 8.04 -16.21 4.66
C ALA A 123 7.73 -14.71 4.91
N SER A 124 6.59 -14.18 4.45
CA SER A 124 6.25 -12.76 4.64
C SER A 124 5.64 -12.45 6.02
N SER A 125 4.98 -13.43 6.65
CA SER A 125 4.50 -13.31 8.03
C SER A 125 5.60 -13.49 9.07
N ASP A 126 6.69 -14.18 8.72
CA ASP A 126 7.79 -14.51 9.64
C ASP A 126 8.73 -13.33 9.90
N MET A 127 8.89 -12.39 8.97
CA MET A 127 9.73 -11.22 9.18
C MET A 127 9.21 -10.27 10.26
N LEU A 128 7.91 -9.95 10.21
CA LEU A 128 7.27 -9.07 11.20
C LEU A 128 7.12 -9.79 12.55
N GLY A 129 6.89 -11.10 12.53
CA GLY A 129 6.89 -11.94 13.74
C GLY A 129 8.26 -12.05 14.40
N SER A 130 9.34 -12.13 13.61
CA SER A 130 10.73 -12.19 14.08
C SER A 130 11.20 -10.87 14.69
N LEU A 131 10.79 -9.73 14.11
CA LEU A 131 11.08 -8.40 14.67
C LEU A 131 10.37 -8.18 16.01
N LEU A 132 9.13 -8.64 16.14
CA LEU A 132 8.39 -8.56 17.41
C LEU A 132 8.94 -9.54 18.46
N GLY A 133 9.36 -10.75 18.05
CA GLY A 133 9.99 -11.73 18.94
C GLY A 133 11.35 -11.30 19.49
N GLN A 134 12.13 -10.53 18.73
CA GLN A 134 13.42 -9.99 19.18
C GLN A 134 13.29 -8.76 20.07
N LEU A 135 12.24 -7.96 19.91
CA LEU A 135 11.93 -6.87 20.85
C LEU A 135 11.45 -7.41 22.20
N THR A 136 10.82 -8.59 22.24
CA THR A 136 10.38 -9.24 23.48
C THR A 136 11.43 -10.18 24.11
N GLY A 137 12.64 -10.26 23.56
CA GLY A 137 13.80 -10.91 24.18
C GLY A 137 13.70 -12.43 24.36
N SER A 138 12.85 -13.13 23.61
CA SER A 138 12.73 -14.59 23.69
C SER A 138 13.52 -15.26 22.57
N SER A 139 14.84 -15.37 22.75
CA SER A 139 15.73 -16.11 21.86
C SER A 139 15.73 -17.60 22.21
N SER A 140 15.17 -18.45 21.34
CA SER A 140 15.50 -19.89 21.28
C SER A 140 15.08 -20.48 19.94
N GLY A 141 16.05 -21.02 19.19
CA GLY A 141 15.82 -22.04 18.17
C GLY A 141 16.29 -21.69 16.75
N GLU A 142 17.22 -22.50 16.25
CA GLU A 142 17.89 -22.45 14.95
C GLU A 142 16.99 -22.52 13.70
N SER A 143 17.54 -21.96 12.62
CA SER A 143 17.26 -22.19 11.18
C SER A 143 16.29 -21.23 10.48
N GLY A 144 16.84 -20.41 9.58
CA GLY A 144 16.09 -19.69 8.55
C GLY A 144 16.73 -18.35 8.21
N ASP A 145 17.37 -18.29 7.03
CA ASP A 145 17.90 -17.13 6.30
C ASP A 145 17.50 -15.77 6.90
N GLY A 146 18.42 -15.25 7.72
CA GLY A 146 18.21 -14.04 8.49
C GLY A 146 18.30 -12.82 7.60
N LEU A 147 17.43 -11.85 7.87
CA LEU A 147 17.55 -10.51 7.34
C LEU A 147 18.98 -10.02 7.49
N ASP A 148 19.62 -9.76 6.35
CA ASP A 148 20.99 -9.30 6.34
C ASP A 148 21.06 -8.00 7.13
N MET A 149 22.02 -7.93 8.05
CA MET A 149 22.35 -6.70 8.77
C MET A 149 22.64 -5.56 7.77
N GLY A 150 23.10 -5.89 6.56
CA GLY A 150 23.26 -4.96 5.45
C GLY A 150 21.95 -4.30 5.00
N ASP A 151 20.86 -5.06 4.91
CA ASP A 151 19.55 -4.54 4.50
C ASP A 151 18.93 -3.67 5.60
N LEU A 152 19.06 -4.09 6.86
CA LEU A 152 18.60 -3.30 8.00
C LEU A 152 19.40 -1.99 8.13
N LEU A 153 20.72 -2.05 7.94
CA LEU A 153 21.58 -0.89 8.01
C LEU A 153 21.32 0.07 6.84
N SER A 154 21.06 -0.44 5.64
CA SER A 154 20.70 0.37 4.47
C SER A 154 19.36 1.08 4.68
N ALA A 155 18.35 0.38 5.18
CA ALA A 155 17.07 0.98 5.53
C ALA A 155 17.21 2.07 6.62
N GLY A 156 18.02 1.80 7.65
CA GLY A 156 18.33 2.77 8.70
C GLY A 156 19.10 4.00 8.18
N MET A 157 20.07 3.83 7.28
CA MET A 157 20.81 4.94 6.66
C MET A 157 19.92 5.77 5.74
N ASN A 158 19.00 5.15 4.99
CA ASN A 158 18.05 5.87 4.15
C ASN A 158 17.06 6.69 4.99
N TYR A 159 16.57 6.12 6.09
CA TYR A 159 15.74 6.85 7.06
C TYR A 159 16.50 8.04 7.67
N MET A 160 17.73 7.83 8.11
CA MET A 160 18.54 8.88 8.74
C MET A 160 18.96 9.97 7.75
N SER A 161 19.30 9.61 6.51
CA SER A 161 19.62 10.56 5.45
C SER A 161 18.41 11.38 5.03
N ALA A 162 17.22 10.79 4.98
CA ALA A 162 15.98 11.52 4.71
C ALA A 162 15.70 12.55 5.81
N LYS A 163 15.86 12.16 7.08
CA LYS A 163 15.70 13.05 8.24
C LYS A 163 16.73 14.18 8.26
N GLN A 164 17.98 13.87 7.90
CA GLN A 164 19.07 14.85 7.83
C GLN A 164 18.91 15.80 6.63
N SER A 165 18.21 15.38 5.58
CA SER A 165 17.82 16.22 4.44
C SER A 165 16.61 17.11 4.73
N GLY A 166 16.05 17.06 5.95
CA GLY A 166 14.88 17.83 6.35
C GLY A 166 13.54 17.29 5.81
N LYS A 167 13.52 16.11 5.20
CA LYS A 167 12.28 15.47 4.73
C LYS A 167 11.49 14.93 5.92
N SER A 168 10.17 15.02 5.85
CA SER A 168 9.31 14.41 6.86
C SER A 168 9.37 12.88 6.77
N ASP A 169 9.11 12.19 7.89
CA ASP A 169 9.06 10.71 7.92
C ASP A 169 8.09 10.15 6.86
N LEU A 170 7.00 10.87 6.56
CA LEU A 170 6.02 10.50 5.55
C LEU A 170 6.55 10.64 4.11
N GLU A 171 7.32 11.69 3.81
CA GLU A 171 7.99 11.86 2.52
C GLU A 171 9.05 10.77 2.29
N ALA A 172 9.75 10.37 3.35
CA ALA A 172 10.73 9.29 3.28
C ALA A 172 10.06 7.94 2.96
N ILE A 173 8.97 7.61 3.66
CA ILE A 173 8.20 6.38 3.43
C ILE A 173 7.56 6.40 2.04
N THR A 174 6.97 7.53 1.63
CA THR A 174 6.39 7.68 0.29
C THR A 174 7.44 7.48 -0.79
N GLY A 175 8.61 8.11 -0.67
CA GLY A 175 9.72 7.94 -1.60
C GLY A 175 10.22 6.50 -1.68
N ALA A 176 10.28 5.80 -0.54
CA ALA A 176 10.68 4.40 -0.50
C ALA A 176 9.67 3.48 -1.22
N ILE A 177 8.38 3.68 -0.98
CA ILE A 177 7.29 2.91 -1.63
C ILE A 177 7.28 3.18 -3.14
N LEU A 178 7.45 4.43 -3.56
CA LEU A 178 7.47 4.78 -4.98
C LEU A 178 8.68 4.17 -5.69
N SER A 179 9.84 4.15 -5.04
CA SER A 179 11.07 3.60 -5.60
C SER A 179 11.00 2.08 -5.83
N SER A 180 10.21 1.35 -5.03
CA SER A 180 9.99 -0.08 -5.21
C SER A 180 8.71 -0.42 -5.97
N SER A 181 7.87 0.57 -6.28
CA SER A 181 6.57 0.37 -6.95
C SER A 181 6.73 0.04 -8.44
N GLN A 182 6.26 -1.15 -8.81
CA GLN A 182 6.14 -1.54 -10.22
C GLN A 182 5.10 -0.69 -10.96
N VAL A 183 4.05 -0.22 -10.27
CA VAL A 183 3.07 0.72 -10.86
C VAL A 183 3.79 2.02 -11.21
N ALA A 184 4.50 2.63 -10.26
CA ALA A 184 5.15 3.92 -10.45
C ALA A 184 6.22 3.93 -11.55
N SER A 185 6.88 2.78 -11.78
CA SER A 185 7.93 2.64 -12.80
C SER A 185 7.41 2.55 -14.23
N GLY A 186 6.09 2.42 -14.44
CA GLY A 186 5.52 2.13 -15.76
C GLY A 186 5.33 3.33 -16.69
N SER A 187 5.09 4.53 -16.17
CA SER A 187 4.94 5.78 -16.93
C SER A 187 4.91 7.00 -15.99
N THR A 188 5.03 8.22 -16.54
CA THR A 188 4.87 9.47 -15.76
C THR A 188 3.52 9.54 -15.07
N ALA A 189 2.42 9.27 -15.79
CA ALA A 189 1.08 9.28 -15.23
C ALA A 189 0.93 8.24 -14.09
N ARG A 190 1.53 7.06 -14.25
CA ARG A 190 1.52 6.04 -13.19
C ARG A 190 2.32 6.48 -11.97
N SER A 191 3.51 7.05 -12.16
CA SER A 191 4.33 7.61 -11.08
C SER A 191 3.56 8.66 -10.28
N GLN A 192 2.96 9.65 -10.95
CA GLN A 192 2.15 10.69 -10.31
C GLN A 192 0.93 10.11 -9.58
N SER A 193 0.22 9.17 -10.21
CA SER A 193 -0.94 8.54 -9.56
C SER A 193 -0.53 7.73 -8.32
N SER A 194 0.60 7.01 -8.35
CA SER A 194 1.12 6.27 -7.19
C SER A 194 1.49 7.21 -6.05
N GLU A 195 2.07 8.37 -6.36
CA GLU A 195 2.42 9.39 -5.36
C GLU A 195 1.18 9.97 -4.68
N ILE A 196 0.15 10.32 -5.47
CA ILE A 196 -1.14 10.80 -4.95
C ILE A 196 -1.78 9.74 -4.05
N VAL A 197 -1.80 8.48 -4.48
CA VAL A 197 -2.38 7.37 -3.71
C VAL A 197 -1.63 7.15 -2.40
N ALA A 198 -0.29 7.04 -2.44
CA ALA A 198 0.53 6.78 -1.28
C ALA A 198 0.46 7.90 -0.25
N SER A 199 0.68 9.15 -0.69
CA SER A 199 0.66 10.32 0.19
C SER A 199 -0.71 10.51 0.84
N THR A 200 -1.80 10.37 0.06
CA THR A 200 -3.16 10.53 0.57
C THR A 200 -3.50 9.47 1.61
N LEU A 201 -3.16 8.20 1.35
CA LEU A 201 -3.45 7.11 2.26
C LEU A 201 -2.67 7.23 3.57
N LEU A 202 -1.37 7.57 3.50
CA LEU A 202 -0.53 7.80 4.68
C LEU A 202 -1.00 9.01 5.50
N ASN A 203 -1.40 10.10 4.83
CA ASN A 203 -1.97 11.27 5.51
C ASN A 203 -3.30 10.94 6.19
N ALA A 204 -4.18 10.19 5.52
CA ALA A 204 -5.44 9.75 6.09
C ALA A 204 -5.23 8.84 7.32
N LEU A 205 -4.28 7.90 7.23
CA LEU A 205 -3.88 7.03 8.32
C LEU A 205 -3.35 7.85 9.51
N SER A 206 -2.39 8.75 9.28
CA SER A 206 -1.84 9.62 10.32
C SER A 206 -2.93 10.44 11.01
N GLY A 207 -3.87 10.99 10.24
CA GLY A 207 -5.01 11.73 10.77
C GLY A 207 -6.01 10.88 11.59
N MET A 208 -6.05 9.56 11.39
CA MET A 208 -6.86 8.64 12.21
C MET A 208 -6.13 8.23 13.50
N LEU A 209 -4.81 8.06 13.44
CA LEU A 209 -3.99 7.69 14.60
C LEU A 209 -3.83 8.82 15.62
N ASN A 210 -3.91 10.07 15.16
CA ASN A 210 -3.76 11.26 16.00
C ASN A 210 -5.08 11.75 16.63
N LYS A 211 -6.17 10.98 16.51
CA LYS A 211 -7.48 11.27 17.10
C LYS A 211 -7.76 10.36 18.29
#